data_AF-A0A539DL45-F1
#
_entry.id   AF-A0A539DL45-F1
#
_cell.length_a   1.000
_cell.length_b   1.000
_cell.length_c   1.000
_cell.angle_alpha   90.00
_cell.angle_beta   90.00
_cell.angle_gamma   90.00
#
_symmetry.space_group_name_H-M   'P 1'
#
loop_
_entity.id
_entity.type
_entity.pdbx_description
1 polymer ?
#
loop_
_entity_poly.entity_id
_entity_poly.type
_entity_poly.pdbx_seq_one_letter_code
_entity_poly.pdbx_strand_id
1 'polypeptide(L)'
;MSAPPLVDTTLVHEGVSGLALQGDRLRLTLFPEAGAKIVDLVHRPTGVNLLWQNPRVPLRRTYPGAAFDDVWCGGWDELFPTDT
;
A
#
# COMPACT_ATOMS: atom_id res chain seq x y z
N MET A 1 -27.70 -5.17 -7.90
CA MET A 1 -26.29 -5.57 -7.71
C MET A 1 -25.85 -5.04 -6.35
N SER A 2 -25.31 -5.87 -5.47
CA SER A 2 -24.78 -5.40 -4.18
C SER A 2 -23.55 -4.54 -4.42
N ALA A 3 -23.37 -3.46 -3.67
CA ALA A 3 -22.12 -2.72 -3.66
C ALA A 3 -20.98 -3.68 -3.21
N PRO A 4 -19.78 -3.58 -3.81
CA PRO A 4 -18.63 -4.33 -3.32
C PRO A 4 -18.31 -3.95 -1.86
N PRO A 5 -17.74 -4.87 -1.07
CA PRO A 5 -17.37 -4.57 0.31
C PRO A 5 -16.38 -3.41 0.36
N LEU A 6 -16.52 -2.56 1.38
CA LEU A 6 -15.62 -1.43 1.65
C LEU A 6 -14.18 -1.88 1.92
N VAL A 7 -14.03 -3.11 2.42
CA VAL A 7 -12.75 -3.71 2.83
C VAL A 7 -12.66 -5.14 2.28
N ASP A 8 -11.58 -5.45 1.58
CA ASP A 8 -11.20 -6.79 1.16
C ASP A 8 -9.88 -7.18 1.85
N THR A 9 -9.93 -8.25 2.64
CA THR A 9 -8.81 -8.79 3.43
C THR A 9 -8.20 -10.05 2.80
N THR A 10 -8.61 -10.42 1.58
CA THR A 10 -8.12 -11.63 0.88
C THR A 10 -6.93 -11.36 -0.03
N LEU A 11 -6.54 -10.08 -0.17
CA LEU A 11 -5.44 -9.67 -1.01
C LEU A 11 -4.11 -10.25 -0.49
N VAL A 12 -3.35 -10.85 -1.42
CA VAL A 12 -1.95 -11.23 -1.21
C VAL A 12 -1.15 -10.73 -2.40
N HIS A 13 -0.07 -10.00 -2.15
CA HIS A 13 0.85 -9.49 -3.18
C HIS A 13 2.28 -9.83 -2.79
N GLU A 14 3.02 -10.49 -3.68
CA GLU A 14 4.40 -10.93 -3.44
C GLU A 14 4.58 -11.72 -2.13
N GLY A 15 3.55 -12.47 -1.73
CA GLY A 15 3.52 -13.25 -0.49
C GLY A 15 3.23 -12.44 0.78
N VAL A 16 2.91 -11.15 0.65
CA VAL A 16 2.55 -10.25 1.76
C VAL A 16 1.03 -10.06 1.78
N SER A 17 0.42 -10.27 2.94
CA SER A 17 -1.01 -10.04 3.15
C SER A 17 -1.34 -8.55 3.07
N GLY A 18 -2.36 -8.19 2.29
CA GLY A 18 -2.77 -6.81 2.08
C GLY A 18 -4.24 -6.57 2.40
N LEU A 19 -4.60 -5.30 2.43
CA LEU A 19 -5.97 -4.81 2.54
C LEU A 19 -6.26 -3.95 1.32
N ALA A 20 -7.35 -4.24 0.62
CA ALA A 20 -7.90 -3.33 -0.37
C ALA A 20 -9.11 -2.63 0.22
N LEU A 21 -9.09 -1.29 0.22
CA LEU A 21 -10.20 -0.45 0.68
C LEU A 21 -10.79 0.29 -0.51
N GLN A 22 -12.11 0.37 -0.59
CA GLN A 22 -12.80 1.05 -1.69
C GLN A 22 -13.95 1.93 -1.19
N GLY A 23 -13.79 3.25 -1.35
CA GLY A 23 -14.88 4.22 -1.23
C GLY A 23 -15.39 4.69 -2.59
N ASP A 24 -16.22 5.74 -2.59
CA ASP A 24 -16.83 6.27 -3.82
C ASP A 24 -15.82 6.91 -4.78
N ARG A 25 -14.82 7.62 -4.25
CA ARG A 25 -13.83 8.36 -5.06
C ARG A 25 -12.44 7.74 -5.09
N LEU A 26 -12.10 6.98 -4.06
CA LEU A 26 -10.76 6.43 -3.87
C LEU A 26 -10.84 4.92 -3.66
N ARG A 27 -9.85 4.23 -4.22
CA ARG A 27 -9.48 2.88 -3.84
C ARG A 27 -8.04 2.92 -3.38
N LEU A 28 -7.69 2.21 -2.31
CA LEU A 28 -6.30 2.08 -1.89
C LEU A 28 -5.98 0.64 -1.53
N THR A 29 -4.70 0.31 -1.68
CA THR A 29 -4.14 -0.98 -1.30
C THR A 29 -3.04 -0.74 -0.29
N LEU A 30 -3.11 -1.38 0.88
CA LEU A 30 -2.08 -1.24 1.92
C LEU A 30 -1.63 -2.59 2.49
N PHE A 31 -0.40 -2.64 3.02
CA PHE A 31 0.23 -3.87 3.51
C PHE A 31 0.72 -3.71 4.95
N PRO A 32 -0.07 -4.17 5.94
CA PRO A 32 0.30 -4.03 7.35
C PRO A 32 1.68 -4.59 7.70
N GLU A 33 2.02 -5.76 7.16
CA GLU A 33 3.31 -6.42 7.41
C GLU A 33 4.51 -5.69 6.75
N ALA A 34 4.24 -4.73 5.87
CA ALA A 34 5.23 -3.86 5.23
C ALA A 34 5.18 -2.43 5.82
N GLY A 35 4.92 -2.30 7.13
CA GLY A 35 4.90 -1.00 7.82
C GLY A 35 3.64 -0.20 7.50
N ALA A 36 2.54 -0.90 7.21
CA ALA A 36 1.29 -0.32 6.71
C ALA A 36 1.44 0.51 5.40
N LYS A 37 2.48 0.22 4.60
CA LYS A 37 2.73 0.88 3.31
C LYS A 37 1.49 0.84 2.43
N ILE A 38 1.12 1.99 1.88
CA ILE A 38 0.08 2.12 0.85
C ILE A 38 0.78 2.07 -0.51
N VAL A 39 0.51 1.05 -1.33
CA VAL A 39 1.15 0.91 -2.65
C VAL A 39 0.32 1.53 -3.77
N ASP A 40 -1.01 1.57 -3.61
CA ASP A 40 -1.93 2.15 -4.58
C ASP A 40 -2.83 3.17 -3.91
N LEU A 41 -3.04 4.32 -4.56
CA LEU A 41 -4.09 5.27 -4.24
C LEU A 41 -4.74 5.71 -5.55
N VAL A 42 -5.81 5.02 -5.93
CA VAL A 42 -6.46 5.20 -7.23
C VAL A 42 -7.65 6.15 -7.10
N HIS A 43 -7.59 7.23 -7.86
CA HIS A 43 -8.76 8.09 -8.08
C HIS A 43 -9.73 7.39 -9.04
N ARG A 44 -10.82 6.85 -8.50
CA ARG A 44 -11.76 5.99 -9.22
C ARG A 44 -12.37 6.64 -10.47
N PRO A 45 -12.76 7.94 -10.46
CA PRO A 45 -13.32 8.59 -11.65
C PRO A 45 -12.36 8.66 -12.84
N THR A 46 -11.04 8.80 -12.60
CA THR A 46 -10.04 8.90 -13.69
C THR A 46 -9.27 7.60 -13.91
N GLY A 47 -9.35 6.65 -12.97
CA GLY A 47 -8.55 5.41 -12.99
C GLY A 47 -7.06 5.63 -12.71
N VAL A 48 -6.64 6.85 -12.38
CA VAL A 48 -5.22 7.19 -12.18
C VAL A 48 -4.79 6.75 -10.80
N ASN A 49 -3.71 5.96 -10.73
CA ASN A 49 -2.96 5.75 -9.50
C ASN A 49 -2.12 7.01 -9.21
N LEU A 50 -2.36 7.61 -8.06
CA LEU A 50 -1.69 8.84 -7.62
C LEU A 50 -0.29 8.56 -7.07
N LEU A 51 0.04 7.30 -6.80
CA LEU A 51 1.33 6.89 -6.27
C LEU A 51 2.19 6.26 -7.36
N TRP A 52 3.48 6.56 -7.31
CA TRP A 52 4.48 5.91 -8.13
C TRP A 52 5.00 4.64 -7.44
N GLN A 53 5.29 3.61 -8.23
CA GLN A 53 5.88 2.34 -7.79
C GLN A 53 7.17 2.09 -8.56
N ASN A 54 8.18 1.58 -7.86
CA ASN A 54 9.42 1.13 -8.49
C ASN A 54 9.25 -0.31 -8.99
N PRO A 55 9.19 -0.57 -10.30
CA PRO A 55 8.96 -1.92 -10.83
C PRO A 55 10.14 -2.89 -10.59
N ARG A 56 11.27 -2.40 -10.05
CA ARG A 56 12.48 -3.20 -9.80
C ARG A 56 12.67 -3.57 -8.33
N VAL A 57 11.90 -2.97 -7.43
CA VAL A 57 12.01 -3.21 -5.99
C VAL A 57 10.70 -3.84 -5.53
N PRO A 58 10.72 -5.13 -5.14
CA PRO A 58 9.52 -5.81 -4.70
C PRO A 58 9.05 -5.29 -3.33
N LEU A 59 7.75 -5.38 -3.08
CA LEU A 59 7.16 -5.24 -1.77
C LEU A 59 7.69 -6.33 -0.84
N ARG A 60 8.12 -5.93 0.35
CA ARG A 60 8.63 -6.86 1.37
C ARG A 60 8.07 -6.52 2.74
N ARG A 61 8.01 -7.55 3.59
CA ARG A 61 7.80 -7.36 5.03
C ARG A 61 8.91 -6.48 5.59
N THR A 62 8.54 -5.57 6.48
CA THR A 62 9.49 -4.73 7.22
C THR A 62 9.54 -5.15 8.69
N TYR A 63 10.48 -4.61 9.44
CA TYR A 63 10.64 -4.83 10.87
C TYR A 63 11.06 -3.53 11.58
N PRO A 64 10.81 -3.39 12.89
CA PRO A 64 11.22 -2.20 13.64
C PRO A 64 12.73 -1.93 13.51
N GLY A 65 13.09 -0.71 13.14
CA GLY A 65 14.49 -0.30 12.94
C GLY A 65 15.11 -0.70 11.60
N ALA A 66 14.34 -1.27 10.67
CA ALA A 66 14.78 -1.47 9.29
C ALA A 66 15.13 -0.11 8.65
N ALA A 67 16.20 -0.09 7.84
CA ALA A 67 16.53 1.11 7.07
C ALA A 67 15.47 1.34 5.99
N PHE A 68 15.03 2.58 5.85
CA PHE A 68 14.00 2.96 4.88
C PHE A 68 14.41 2.61 3.44
N ASP A 69 15.66 2.90 3.08
CA ASP A 69 16.16 2.75 1.72
C ASP A 69 16.31 1.29 1.27
N ASP A 70 16.40 0.33 2.20
CA ASP A 70 16.65 -1.08 1.88
C ASP A 70 15.47 -1.71 1.10
N VAL A 71 14.25 -1.20 1.30
CA VAL A 71 13.00 -1.83 0.85
C VAL A 71 12.03 -0.85 0.20
N TRP A 72 12.48 0.35 -0.17
CA TRP A 72 11.59 1.36 -0.73
C TRP A 72 11.17 1.05 -2.17
N CYS A 73 9.97 0.50 -2.33
CA CYS A 73 9.35 0.14 -3.61
C CYS A 73 8.44 1.23 -4.20
N GLY A 74 8.50 2.47 -3.69
CA GLY A 74 7.51 3.51 -3.95
C GLY A 74 6.26 3.35 -3.06
N GLY A 75 5.17 4.01 -3.46
CA GLY A 75 3.96 4.14 -2.65
C GLY A 75 4.06 5.26 -1.63
N TRP A 76 3.37 5.08 -0.50
CA TRP A 76 3.40 5.94 0.67
C TRP A 76 3.81 5.10 1.87
N ASP A 77 4.86 5.55 2.56
CA ASP A 77 5.30 5.03 3.85
C ASP A 77 5.01 6.01 4.97
N GLU A 78 4.70 5.48 6.15
CA GLU A 78 4.70 6.26 7.38
C GLU A 78 6.06 6.08 8.07
N LEU A 79 6.78 7.19 8.24
CA LEU A 79 8.07 7.20 8.93
C LEU A 79 7.84 7.48 10.42
N PHE A 80 8.24 6.54 11.27
CA PHE A 80 8.12 6.72 12.72
C PHE A 80 9.27 6.05 13.50
N PRO A 81 9.95 6.78 14.41
CA PRO A 81 9.89 8.23 14.58
C PRO A 81 10.47 8.96 13.36
N THR A 82 10.03 10.19 13.11
CA THR A 82 10.71 11.07 12.14
C THR A 82 11.94 11.69 12.80
N ASP A 83 12.82 12.28 11.98
CA ASP A 83 14.07 12.89 12.41
C ASP A 83 13.88 13.90 13.57
N THR A 84 14.90 13.95 14.43
CA THR A 84 15.02 14.87 15.57
C THR A 84 15.59 16.21 15.18
#